data_AF-A0A7L0M7P0-F1
#
_entry.id   AF-A0A7L0M7P0-F1
#
_cell.length_a   1.000
_cell.length_b   1.000
_cell.length_c   1.000
_cell.angle_alpha   90.00
_cell.angle_beta   90.00
_cell.angle_gamma   90.00
#
_symmetry.space_group_name_H-M   'P 1'
#
loop_
_entity.id
_entity.type
_entity.pdbx_description
1 polymer ?
#
loop_
_entity_poly.entity_id
_entity_poly.type
_entity_poly.pdbx_seq_one_letter_code
_entity_poly.pdbx_strand_id
1 'polypeptide(L)'
;QGTSVFVVVTKQILTEQQEQGLCPESEAAFRCRSDRDCRDRSPSSGSGLLTGRCVPYNGTLRTCEIRGWCPPEVDTVDVPIMLEAENFTLFIKNSIRFPLFGFEK
;
A
#
# COMPACT_ATOMS: atom_id res chain seq x y z
N GLN A 1 18.18 -11.69 -5.81
CA GLN A 1 19.49 -11.04 -5.61
C GLN A 1 20.03 -11.12 -4.17
N GLY A 2 19.29 -11.60 -3.16
CA GLY A 2 19.84 -12.10 -1.88
C GLY A 2 20.90 -11.21 -1.20
N THR A 3 20.66 -9.89 -1.21
CA THR A 3 21.59 -8.88 -0.71
C THR A 3 21.60 -8.82 0.82
N SER A 4 22.43 -7.95 1.39
CA SER A 4 22.46 -7.68 2.84
C SER A 4 21.16 -7.11 3.41
N VAL A 5 20.24 -6.65 2.54
CA VAL A 5 18.89 -6.22 2.89
C VAL A 5 17.88 -7.10 2.17
N PHE A 6 16.91 -7.63 2.92
CA PHE A 6 15.77 -8.40 2.44
C PHE A 6 14.58 -8.18 3.38
N VAL A 7 13.38 -8.54 2.92
CA VAL A 7 12.13 -8.44 3.69
C VAL A 7 11.45 -9.80 3.67
N VAL A 8 11.03 -10.28 4.85
CA VAL A 8 10.12 -11.41 4.97
C VAL A 8 8.71 -10.83 5.12
N VAL A 9 7.88 -11.00 4.09
CA VAL A 9 6.49 -10.53 4.11
C VAL A 9 5.67 -11.49 4.96
N THR A 10 5.12 -11.00 6.08
CA THR A 10 4.35 -11.80 7.04
C THR A 10 2.86 -11.47 7.06
N LYS A 11 2.44 -10.40 6.38
CA LYS A 11 1.06 -9.95 6.28
C LYS A 11 0.84 -9.36 4.89
N GLN A 12 -0.31 -9.62 4.28
CA GLN A 12 -0.63 -9.10 2.97
C GLN A 12 -2.11 -8.71 2.87
N ILE A 13 -2.37 -7.47 2.45
CA ILE A 13 -3.68 -7.00 2.02
C ILE A 13 -3.69 -7.07 0.49
N LEU A 14 -4.64 -7.81 -0.06
CA LEU A 14 -4.76 -8.04 -1.49
C LEU A 14 -5.92 -7.21 -2.05
N THR A 15 -5.64 -6.43 -3.09
CA THR A 15 -6.65 -5.76 -3.90
C THR A 15 -6.55 -6.29 -5.32
N GLU A 16 -7.36 -7.29 -5.63
CA GLU A 16 -7.32 -7.97 -6.93
C GLU A 16 -8.04 -7.20 -8.03
N GLN A 17 -7.73 -7.56 -9.28
CA GLN A 17 -8.44 -7.10 -10.48
C GLN A 17 -8.52 -5.58 -10.63
N GLN A 18 -7.49 -4.87 -10.17
CA GLN A 18 -7.43 -3.43 -10.36
C GLN A 18 -7.31 -3.07 -11.85
N GLU A 19 -8.15 -2.15 -12.29
CA GLU A 19 -8.10 -1.54 -13.60
C GLU A 19 -8.01 -0.01 -13.50
N GLN A 20 -7.50 0.63 -14.55
CA GLN A 20 -7.52 2.09 -14.61
C GLN A 20 -8.95 2.58 -14.81
N GLY A 21 -9.45 3.37 -13.87
CA GLY A 21 -10.84 3.81 -13.88
C GLY A 21 -11.14 4.99 -12.97
N LEU A 22 -12.44 5.19 -12.75
CA LEU A 22 -12.99 6.16 -11.81
C LEU A 22 -13.71 5.40 -10.70
N CYS A 23 -13.34 5.65 -9.45
CA CYS A 23 -13.94 4.98 -8.30
C CYS A 23 -13.96 5.90 -7.06
N PRO A 24 -14.89 5.65 -6.12
CA PRO A 24 -14.88 6.29 -4.81
C PRO A 24 -13.65 5.85 -4.01
N GLU A 25 -13.00 6.77 -3.29
CA GLU A 25 -11.95 6.40 -2.34
C GLU A 25 -12.48 5.52 -1.19
N SER A 26 -11.64 4.61 -0.69
CA SER A 26 -11.96 3.69 0.40
C SER A 26 -11.69 4.28 1.79
N GLU A 27 -10.70 5.16 1.89
CA GLU A 27 -10.25 5.73 3.15
C GLU A 27 -11.25 6.74 3.73
N ALA A 28 -11.52 6.62 5.04
CA ALA A 28 -12.44 7.51 5.75
C ALA A 28 -12.00 8.99 5.71
N ALA A 29 -10.70 9.26 5.52
CA ALA A 29 -10.16 10.61 5.37
C ALA A 29 -10.74 11.36 4.17
N PHE A 30 -11.19 10.64 3.14
CA PHE A 30 -11.79 11.19 1.91
C PHE A 30 -13.31 11.30 1.97
N ARG A 31 -13.91 11.12 3.15
CA ARG A 31 -15.33 11.35 3.36
C ARG A 31 -15.70 12.78 2.92
N CYS A 32 -16.78 12.88 2.15
CA CYS A 32 -17.29 14.14 1.64
C CYS A 32 -18.81 14.22 1.84
N ARG A 33 -19.33 15.45 1.92
CA ARG A 33 -20.76 15.77 1.89
C ARG A 33 -21.15 16.41 0.57
N SER A 34 -20.24 17.16 -0.05
CA SER A 34 -20.42 17.83 -1.33
C SER A 34 -19.15 17.79 -2.19
N ASP A 35 -19.29 18.06 -3.49
CA ASP A 35 -18.16 18.14 -4.43
C ASP A 35 -17.10 19.18 -4.02
N ARG A 36 -17.49 20.24 -3.28
CA ARG A 36 -16.54 21.26 -2.80
C ARG A 36 -15.49 20.67 -1.86
N ASP A 37 -15.90 19.75 -0.99
CA ASP A 37 -15.02 19.06 -0.04
C ASP A 37 -13.91 18.28 -0.74
N CYS A 38 -14.11 17.90 -2.01
CA CYS A 38 -13.15 17.18 -2.83
C CYS A 38 -12.28 18.10 -3.71
N ARG A 39 -12.75 19.32 -4.00
CA ARG A 39 -12.00 20.33 -4.78
C ARG A 39 -11.03 21.12 -3.91
N ASP A 40 -11.36 21.30 -2.64
CA ASP A 40 -10.51 22.02 -1.68
C ASP A 40 -9.32 21.18 -1.20
N ARG A 41 -9.26 19.90 -1.61
CA ARG A 41 -8.17 18.96 -1.29
C ARG A 41 -7.07 19.00 -2.34
N SER A 42 -5.86 18.60 -1.94
CA SER A 42 -4.74 18.46 -2.88
C SER A 42 -5.07 17.40 -3.93
N PRO A 43 -4.91 17.69 -5.24
CA PRO A 43 -5.26 16.74 -6.30
C PRO A 43 -4.55 15.39 -6.18
N SER A 44 -3.35 15.37 -5.60
CA SER A 44 -2.49 14.20 -5.45
C SER A 44 -2.59 13.51 -4.09
N SER A 45 -3.56 13.87 -3.24
CA SER A 45 -3.79 13.15 -1.98
C SER A 45 -4.65 11.90 -2.23
N GLY A 46 -4.20 10.73 -1.79
CA GLY A 46 -4.94 9.46 -1.85
C GLY A 46 -4.31 8.44 -2.82
N SER A 47 -5.09 7.42 -3.16
CA SER A 47 -4.74 6.30 -4.05
C SER A 47 -4.79 6.67 -5.54
N GLY A 48 -5.12 7.92 -5.88
CA GLY A 48 -5.24 8.41 -7.24
C GLY A 48 -5.42 9.93 -7.33
N LEU A 49 -5.76 10.42 -8.52
CA LEU A 49 -6.01 11.83 -8.78
C LEU A 49 -7.47 12.18 -8.45
N LEU A 50 -7.72 13.10 -7.53
CA LEU A 50 -9.08 13.53 -7.20
C LEU A 50 -9.76 14.20 -8.42
N THR A 51 -10.97 13.76 -8.76
CA THR A 51 -11.77 14.40 -9.83
C THR A 51 -12.54 15.64 -9.34
N GLY A 52 -12.63 15.81 -8.02
CA GLY A 52 -13.42 16.86 -7.38
C GLY A 52 -14.91 16.55 -7.26
N ARG A 53 -15.33 15.29 -7.44
CA ARG A 53 -16.71 14.83 -7.26
C ARG A 53 -16.87 14.01 -5.97
N CYS A 54 -18.02 14.14 -5.31
CA CYS A 54 -18.38 13.39 -4.11
C CYS A 54 -19.40 12.29 -4.43
N VAL A 55 -18.92 11.05 -4.48
CA VAL A 55 -19.67 9.87 -4.95
C VAL A 55 -19.97 8.91 -3.79
N PRO A 56 -21.05 8.11 -3.87
CA PRO A 56 -21.31 7.09 -2.87
C PRO A 56 -20.27 5.97 -2.93
N TYR A 57 -19.62 5.70 -1.81
CA TYR A 57 -18.79 4.51 -1.60
C TYR A 57 -19.67 3.31 -1.23
N ASN A 58 -20.62 3.53 -0.32
CA ASN A 58 -21.66 2.56 0.04
C ASN A 58 -22.98 3.30 0.34
N GLY A 59 -24.00 2.61 0.85
CA GLY A 59 -25.32 3.20 1.11
C GLY A 59 -25.33 4.34 2.15
N THR A 60 -24.32 4.46 3.02
CA THR A 60 -24.27 5.45 4.11
C THR A 60 -23.07 6.40 4.02
N LEU A 61 -22.03 6.01 3.29
CA LEU A 61 -20.76 6.72 3.16
C LEU A 61 -20.56 7.22 1.73
N ARG A 62 -20.19 8.50 1.63
CA ARG A 62 -19.76 9.15 0.38
C ARG A 62 -18.32 9.60 0.53
N THR A 63 -17.53 9.36 -0.50
CA THR A 63 -16.11 9.71 -0.56
C THR A 63 -15.79 10.39 -1.88
N CYS A 64 -14.64 11.04 -1.93
CA CYS A 64 -14.19 11.69 -3.15
C CYS A 64 -13.87 10.67 -4.24
N GLU A 65 -14.31 10.96 -5.46
CA GLU A 65 -13.99 10.17 -6.65
C GLU A 65 -12.54 10.43 -7.06
N ILE A 66 -11.81 9.35 -7.30
CA ILE A 66 -10.45 9.37 -7.82
C ILE A 66 -10.41 8.78 -9.23
N ARG A 67 -9.43 9.24 -10.00
CA ARG A 67 -8.96 8.58 -11.22
C ARG A 67 -7.65 7.88 -10.91
N GLY A 68 -7.63 6.56 -11.07
CA GLY A 68 -6.48 5.74 -10.70
C GLY A 68 -6.78 4.26 -10.86
N TRP A 69 -6.11 3.45 -10.04
CA TRP A 69 -6.37 2.02 -9.96
C TRP A 69 -7.62 1.76 -9.13
N CYS A 70 -8.59 1.07 -9.74
CA CYS A 70 -9.90 0.80 -9.17
C CYS A 70 -10.18 -0.72 -9.13
N PRO A 71 -10.76 -1.26 -8.04
CA PRO A 71 -11.12 -0.55 -6.81
C PRO A 71 -9.88 -0.13 -6.00
N PRO A 72 -9.96 0.94 -5.18
CA PRO A 72 -8.86 1.33 -4.32
C PRO A 72 -8.66 0.31 -3.20
N GLU A 73 -7.45 0.27 -2.64
CA GLU A 73 -7.11 -0.63 -1.53
C GLU A 73 -7.95 -0.32 -0.29
N VAL A 74 -8.39 -1.36 0.44
CA VAL A 74 -9.15 -1.20 1.69
C VAL A 74 -8.30 -1.66 2.87
N ASP A 75 -7.62 -0.72 3.54
CA ASP A 75 -6.71 -0.99 4.67
C ASP A 75 -7.43 -1.14 6.03
N THR A 76 -8.76 -1.24 6.04
CA THR A 76 -9.54 -1.48 7.27
C THR A 76 -9.80 -2.96 7.56
N VAL A 77 -9.33 -3.86 6.70
CA VAL A 77 -9.58 -5.30 6.82
C VAL A 77 -8.53 -5.93 7.72
N ASP A 78 -8.98 -6.71 8.71
CA ASP A 78 -8.08 -7.51 9.52
C ASP A 78 -7.69 -8.78 8.76
N VAL A 79 -6.46 -8.81 8.23
CA VAL A 79 -5.90 -9.96 7.52
C VAL A 79 -4.93 -10.73 8.43
N PRO A 80 -4.98 -12.07 8.41
CA PRO A 80 -4.13 -12.90 9.27
C PRO A 80 -2.65 -12.75 8.89
N ILE A 81 -1.79 -12.99 9.88
CA ILE A 81 -0.35 -13.09 9.68
C ILE A 81 0.04 -14.53 9.29
N MET A 82 1.12 -14.68 8.53
CA MET A 82 1.72 -15.96 8.20
C MET A 82 2.57 -16.45 9.39
N LEU A 83 1.94 -17.20 10.29
CA LEU A 83 2.58 -17.71 11.52
C LEU A 83 3.76 -18.64 11.21
N GLU A 84 3.71 -19.36 10.09
CA GLU A 84 4.77 -20.27 9.64
C GLU A 84 6.08 -19.53 9.34
N ALA A 85 6.04 -18.20 9.15
CA ALA A 85 7.22 -17.38 8.96
C ALA A 85 8.19 -17.43 10.16
N GLU A 86 7.69 -17.75 11.36
CA GLU A 86 8.52 -17.95 12.56
C GLU A 86 9.53 -19.10 12.39
N ASN A 87 9.17 -20.11 11.59
CA ASN A 87 9.99 -21.30 11.36
C ASN A 87 10.95 -21.15 10.17
N PHE A 88 11.01 -19.98 9.53
CA PHE A 88 11.92 -19.75 8.41
C PHE A 88 13.37 -19.63 8.88
N THR A 89 14.29 -20.13 8.06
CA THR A 89 15.73 -20.05 8.32
C THR A 89 16.40 -19.13 7.32
N LEU A 90 17.35 -18.33 7.79
CA LEU A 90 18.09 -17.38 6.98
C LEU A 90 19.55 -17.83 6.91
N PHE A 91 20.00 -18.20 5.71
CA PHE A 91 21.40 -18.48 5.47
C PHE A 91 22.15 -17.20 5.12
N ILE A 92 23.02 -16.74 6.01
CA ILE A 92 23.82 -15.54 5.83
C ILE A 92 25.28 -15.95 5.63
N LYS A 93 25.81 -15.70 4.43
CA LYS A 93 27.23 -15.86 4.12
C LYS A 93 27.90 -14.49 4.13
N ASN A 94 28.74 -14.24 5.13
CA ASN A 94 29.56 -13.05 5.23
C ASN A 94 31.02 -13.40 4.94
N SER A 95 31.65 -12.68 4.02
CA SER A 95 33.08 -12.81 3.73
C SER A 95 33.72 -11.45 3.95
N ILE A 96 34.76 -11.40 4.77
CA ILE A 96 35.46 -10.16 5.12
C ILE A 96 36.90 -10.21 4.64
N ARG A 97 37.40 -9.03 4.25
CA ARG A 97 38.79 -8.84 3.84
C ARG A 97 39.36 -7.63 4.56
N PHE A 98 40.55 -7.79 5.12
CA PHE A 98 41.35 -6.69 5.66
C PHE A 98 42.48 -6.40 4.68
N PRO A 99 42.32 -5.42 3.76
CA PRO A 99 43.25 -5.26 2.65
C PRO A 99 44.67 -4.89 3.09
N LEU A 100 44.79 -4.13 4.20
CA LEU A 100 46.06 -3.71 4.76
C LEU A 100 46.95 -4.88 5.20
N PHE A 101 46.34 -6.00 5.63
CA PHE A 101 47.05 -7.16 6.17
C PHE A 101 47.02 -8.37 5.22
N GLY A 102 46.40 -8.26 4.05
CA GLY A 102 46.27 -9.37 3.09
C GLY A 102 45.51 -10.58 3.67
N PHE A 103 44.58 -10.37 4.60
CA PHE A 103 43.86 -11.43 5.33
C PHE A 103 42.38 -11.51 4.92
N GLU A 104 41.87 -12.72 4.72
CA GLU A 104 40.49 -13.03 4.30
C GLU A 104 39.87 -14.11 5.20
N LYS A 105 38.58 -13.97 5.50
CA LYS A 105 37.77 -14.92 6.29
C LYS A 105 36.34 -15.04 5.75
#